data_AF-A0A1M6SJJ4-F1
#
_entry.id   AF-A0A1M6SJJ4-F1
#
_cell.length_a   1.000
_cell.length_b   1.000
_cell.length_c   1.000
_cell.angle_alpha   90.00
_cell.angle_beta   90.00
_cell.angle_gamma   90.00
#
_symmetry.space_group_name_H-M   'P 1'
#
loop_
_entity.id
_entity.type
_entity.pdbx_description
1 polymer ?
#
loop_
_entity_poly.entity_id
_entity_poly.type
_entity_poly.pdbx_seq_one_letter_code
_entity_poly.pdbx_strand_id
1 'polypeptide(L)'
;MKQIERASIMRIVSDMVIADAIIDVREIEFINSIKNKYSIKKEDEILGASYTLSDALSILIDSTDSLKQELVEGLINVSLSDNYCSREEAILLIAIKICLSSTELSAKIISMNTSNIFIEPTQILYVESEFDNDINWEINEAYRELKTEMRLAGFDFVYIPKIANHYRSITASELLRIIEFLYPKASLERLQTVTKQLQNLSTSEFCKDQLSGKLGVKEFSNVAPSLMIKIGDSFVNDKRIANFLILEIDKNVLNTVRNSVDYFSHYYQTSNISRLKQEKGRFIYTGFYKQIFDLYMLQKGVKSSVVIDIYRNVIRFPEADVQMEKLHRREKALYALFLLESASGGINFVKPETPRQFAKYKKRMSAIQTKYRLIYQKFGGEAENAPDISIPEIRLPMIALIKKQLKAHEEVLFHVDDYMIQRNMFGNYCVNIHPSLCCCCGLDNKDVTALSDSIEWQKISAL
;
A
#
# COMPACT_ATOMS: atom_id res chain seq x y z
N MET A 1 -36.94 -4.73 10.02
CA MET A 1 -35.47 -4.82 9.91
C MET A 1 -35.10 -5.78 8.80
N LYS A 2 -34.25 -5.36 7.87
CA LYS A 2 -33.76 -6.17 6.74
C LYS A 2 -32.80 -7.25 7.25
N GLN A 3 -32.59 -8.29 6.45
CA GLN A 3 -31.65 -9.36 6.79
C GLN A 3 -30.21 -8.84 6.97
N ILE A 4 -29.78 -7.96 6.08
CA ILE A 4 -28.45 -7.35 6.10
C ILE A 4 -28.22 -6.54 7.39
N GLU A 5 -29.23 -5.82 7.90
CA GLU A 5 -29.15 -5.07 9.15
C GLU A 5 -28.97 -6.02 10.35
N ARG A 6 -29.73 -7.12 10.39
CA ARG A 6 -29.61 -8.14 11.45
C ARG A 6 -28.23 -8.81 11.44
N ALA A 7 -27.72 -9.13 10.26
CA ALA A 7 -26.38 -9.69 10.08
C ALA A 7 -25.29 -8.71 10.54
N SER A 8 -25.42 -7.43 10.21
CA SER A 8 -24.51 -6.37 10.66
C SER A 8 -24.52 -6.17 12.18
N ILE A 9 -25.71 -6.18 12.81
CA ILE A 9 -25.82 -6.12 14.28
C ILE A 9 -25.11 -7.32 14.91
N MET A 10 -25.36 -8.53 14.42
CA MET A 10 -24.71 -9.74 14.92
C MET A 10 -23.20 -9.68 14.76
N ARG A 11 -22.71 -9.10 13.65
CA ARG A 11 -21.27 -8.93 13.42
C ARG A 11 -20.62 -8.02 14.47
N ILE A 12 -21.20 -6.84 14.70
CA ILE A 12 -20.69 -5.88 15.69
C ILE A 12 -20.71 -6.48 17.10
N VAL A 13 -21.83 -7.11 17.48
CA VAL A 13 -21.98 -7.72 18.81
C VAL A 13 -20.99 -8.87 19.01
N SER A 14 -20.72 -9.66 17.98
CA SER A 14 -19.71 -10.72 18.06
C SER A 14 -18.31 -10.14 18.24
N ASP A 15 -17.95 -9.11 17.46
CA ASP A 15 -16.65 -8.43 17.57
C ASP A 15 -16.47 -7.77 18.95
N MET A 16 -17.56 -7.32 19.58
CA MET A 16 -17.58 -6.76 20.93
C MET A 16 -17.23 -7.79 22.01
N VAL A 17 -17.93 -8.93 22.01
CA VAL A 17 -17.77 -10.00 23.02
C VAL A 17 -16.43 -10.72 22.92
N ILE A 18 -15.76 -10.67 21.77
CA ILE A 18 -14.44 -11.31 21.60
C ILE A 18 -13.27 -10.32 21.72
N ALA A 19 -13.56 -9.03 21.99
CA ALA A 19 -12.58 -7.95 21.86
C ALA A 19 -11.36 -8.13 22.77
N ASP A 20 -11.57 -8.59 24.01
CA ASP A 20 -10.51 -8.83 25.01
C ASP A 20 -9.94 -10.27 24.97
N ALA A 21 -10.42 -11.09 24.03
CA ALA A 21 -10.11 -12.50 23.86
C ALA A 21 -10.50 -13.41 25.05
N ILE A 22 -11.42 -12.96 25.91
CA ILE A 22 -12.04 -13.73 26.99
C ILE A 22 -13.55 -13.79 26.69
N ILE A 23 -14.20 -14.92 26.99
CA ILE A 23 -15.66 -15.04 26.80
C ILE A 23 -16.28 -15.53 28.11
N ASP A 24 -17.13 -14.71 28.70
CA ASP A 24 -17.93 -14.99 29.88
C ASP A 24 -19.36 -15.46 29.47
N VAL A 25 -19.95 -16.31 30.29
CA VAL A 25 -21.35 -16.76 30.19
C VAL A 25 -22.31 -15.56 30.13
N ARG A 26 -22.03 -14.49 30.87
CA ARG A 26 -22.86 -13.26 30.88
C ARG A 26 -22.93 -12.59 29.51
N GLU A 27 -21.82 -12.61 28.76
CA GLU A 27 -21.78 -12.04 27.41
C GLU A 27 -22.57 -12.91 26.42
N ILE A 28 -22.58 -14.23 26.63
CA ILE A 28 -23.42 -15.16 25.86
C ILE A 28 -24.91 -14.91 26.15
N GLU A 29 -25.29 -14.66 27.40
CA GLU A 29 -26.65 -14.27 27.76
C GLU A 29 -27.06 -12.96 27.09
N PHE A 30 -26.16 -11.96 27.05
CA PHE A 30 -26.40 -10.73 26.31
C PHE A 30 -26.62 -10.99 24.81
N ILE A 31 -25.75 -11.78 24.17
CA ILE A 31 -25.91 -12.16 22.76
C ILE A 31 -27.30 -12.77 22.53
N ASN A 32 -27.75 -13.67 23.41
CA ASN A 32 -29.07 -14.28 23.31
C ASN A 32 -30.20 -13.23 23.45
N SER A 33 -30.04 -12.24 24.34
CA SER A 33 -30.99 -11.13 24.48
C SER A 33 -31.11 -10.29 23.20
N ILE A 34 -29.98 -9.99 22.55
CA ILE A 34 -29.92 -9.27 21.27
C ILE A 34 -30.55 -10.08 20.15
N LYS A 35 -30.24 -11.38 20.07
CA LYS A 35 -30.83 -12.28 19.08
C LYS A 35 -32.35 -12.30 19.18
N ASN A 36 -32.88 -12.39 20.40
CA ASN A 36 -34.31 -12.33 20.64
C ASN A 36 -34.89 -10.96 20.29
N LYS A 37 -34.26 -9.87 20.73
CA LYS A 37 -34.73 -8.48 20.49
C LYS A 37 -34.86 -8.18 18.99
N TYR A 38 -33.86 -8.53 18.19
CA TYR A 38 -33.83 -8.21 16.76
C TYR A 38 -34.29 -9.36 15.85
N SER A 39 -34.76 -10.46 16.43
CA SER A 39 -35.18 -11.68 15.70
C SER A 39 -34.09 -12.22 14.78
N ILE A 40 -32.84 -12.26 15.27
CA ILE A 40 -31.66 -12.75 14.55
C ILE A 40 -31.72 -14.27 14.48
N LYS A 41 -31.66 -14.82 13.26
CA LYS A 41 -31.66 -16.25 13.00
C LYS A 41 -30.26 -16.78 12.70
N LYS A 42 -30.11 -18.10 12.64
CA LYS A 42 -28.82 -18.74 12.34
C LYS A 42 -28.26 -18.33 10.97
N GLU A 43 -29.12 -18.12 9.98
CA GLU A 43 -28.68 -17.65 8.66
C GLU A 43 -28.09 -16.22 8.73
N ASP A 44 -28.63 -15.38 9.61
CA ASP A 44 -28.14 -14.01 9.84
C ASP A 44 -26.76 -14.04 10.54
N GLU A 45 -26.53 -14.99 11.46
CA GLU A 45 -25.22 -15.20 12.09
C GLU A 45 -24.16 -15.64 11.06
N ILE A 46 -24.49 -16.60 10.21
CA ILE A 46 -23.59 -17.09 9.16
C ILE A 46 -23.25 -15.97 8.18
N LEU A 47 -24.26 -15.18 7.78
CA LEU A 47 -24.05 -14.02 6.94
C LEU A 47 -23.18 -12.96 7.63
N GLY A 48 -23.45 -12.66 8.90
CA GLY A 48 -22.68 -11.71 9.69
C GLY A 48 -21.21 -12.12 9.83
N ALA A 49 -20.91 -13.42 9.98
CA ALA A 49 -19.54 -13.93 10.02
C ALA A 49 -18.74 -13.70 8.72
N SER A 50 -19.43 -13.49 7.59
CA SER A 50 -18.82 -13.17 6.30
C SER A 50 -18.54 -11.67 6.09
N TYR A 51 -19.07 -10.80 6.96
CA TYR A 51 -18.88 -9.36 6.89
C TYR A 51 -17.63 -8.93 7.67
N THR A 52 -16.93 -7.92 7.15
CA THR A 52 -15.97 -7.17 7.96
C THR A 52 -16.71 -6.19 8.89
N LEU A 53 -16.02 -5.67 9.91
CA LEU A 53 -16.59 -4.62 10.77
C LEU A 53 -16.95 -3.36 9.97
N SER A 54 -16.11 -3.00 8.99
CA SER A 54 -16.36 -1.90 8.04
C SER A 54 -17.65 -2.12 7.24
N ASP A 55 -17.85 -3.33 6.69
CA ASP A 55 -19.07 -3.67 5.94
C ASP A 55 -20.31 -3.55 6.83
N ALA A 56 -20.25 -4.12 8.03
CA ALA A 56 -21.36 -4.09 8.98
C ALA A 56 -21.78 -2.67 9.35
N LEU A 57 -20.81 -1.78 9.65
CA LEU A 57 -21.09 -0.39 9.99
C LEU A 57 -21.61 0.42 8.81
N SER A 58 -21.06 0.24 7.61
CA SER A 58 -21.55 0.94 6.42
C SER A 58 -23.04 0.68 6.16
N ILE A 59 -23.52 -0.54 6.43
CA ILE A 59 -24.94 -0.90 6.34
C ILE A 59 -25.76 -0.21 7.44
N LEU A 60 -25.22 -0.10 8.65
CA LEU A 60 -25.95 0.45 9.81
C LEU A 60 -25.97 1.98 9.86
N ILE A 61 -25.01 2.66 9.24
CA ILE A 61 -25.01 4.13 9.11
C ILE A 61 -26.31 4.61 8.43
N ASP A 62 -26.77 3.88 7.41
CA ASP A 62 -27.99 4.17 6.65
C ASP A 62 -29.28 3.69 7.34
N SER A 63 -29.17 3.10 8.54
CA SER A 63 -30.34 2.68 9.33
C SER A 63 -30.97 3.83 10.10
N THR A 64 -32.15 3.58 10.68
CA THR A 64 -32.88 4.60 11.46
C THR A 64 -32.09 5.06 12.68
N ASP A 65 -32.19 6.35 13.05
CA ASP A 65 -31.50 6.89 14.23
C ASP A 65 -31.86 6.18 15.52
N SER A 66 -33.13 5.78 15.68
CA SER A 66 -33.59 4.96 16.81
C SER A 66 -32.86 3.62 16.87
N LEU A 67 -32.61 2.94 15.74
CA LEU A 67 -31.88 1.68 15.75
C LEU A 67 -30.41 1.89 16.15
N LYS A 68 -29.78 2.93 15.61
CA LYS A 68 -28.38 3.28 15.91
C LYS A 68 -28.21 3.59 17.40
N GLN A 69 -29.08 4.41 17.97
CA GLN A 69 -29.07 4.76 19.40
C GLN A 69 -29.28 3.53 20.28
N GLU A 70 -30.31 2.73 20.00
CA GLU A 70 -30.60 1.53 20.78
C GLU A 70 -29.46 0.49 20.75
N LEU A 71 -28.78 0.34 19.61
CA LEU A 71 -27.64 -0.55 19.49
C LEU A 71 -26.47 -0.07 20.33
N VAL A 72 -26.12 1.22 20.23
CA VAL A 72 -25.01 1.82 20.99
C VAL A 72 -25.28 1.73 22.50
N GLU A 73 -26.49 2.06 22.96
CA GLU A 73 -26.87 1.91 24.37
C GLU A 73 -26.79 0.46 24.83
N GLY A 74 -27.23 -0.49 23.99
CA GLY A 74 -27.11 -1.91 24.25
C GLY A 74 -25.65 -2.36 24.45
N LEU A 75 -24.74 -1.89 23.60
CA LEU A 75 -23.31 -2.21 23.71
C LEU A 75 -22.66 -1.57 24.95
N ILE A 76 -22.99 -0.31 25.27
CA ILE A 76 -22.50 0.37 26.48
C ILE A 76 -22.87 -0.41 27.74
N ASN A 77 -24.12 -0.88 27.82
CA ASN A 77 -24.61 -1.61 29.00
C ASN A 77 -23.87 -2.93 29.24
N VAL A 78 -23.35 -3.55 28.18
CA VAL A 78 -22.62 -4.83 28.27
C VAL A 78 -21.19 -4.62 28.70
N SER A 79 -20.48 -3.74 28.02
CA SER A 79 -19.09 -3.43 28.32
C SER A 79 -18.91 -2.78 29.70
N LEU A 80 -19.99 -2.32 30.34
CA LEU A 80 -20.00 -1.80 31.70
C LEU A 80 -20.72 -2.70 32.71
N SER A 81 -21.23 -3.87 32.28
CA SER A 81 -22.12 -4.71 33.10
C SER A 81 -21.49 -5.22 34.40
N ASP A 82 -20.15 -5.28 34.46
CA ASP A 82 -19.37 -5.74 35.60
C ASP A 82 -18.37 -4.69 36.12
N ASN A 83 -18.62 -3.41 35.81
CA ASN A 83 -17.75 -2.28 36.13
C ASN A 83 -16.31 -2.42 35.60
N TYR A 84 -16.08 -3.31 34.63
CA TYR A 84 -14.79 -3.51 34.01
C TYR A 84 -14.94 -3.48 32.49
N CYS A 85 -14.54 -2.37 31.87
CA CYS A 85 -14.39 -2.29 30.43
C CYS A 85 -12.90 -2.46 30.10
N SER A 86 -12.57 -3.49 29.34
CA SER A 86 -11.20 -3.66 28.84
C SER A 86 -10.85 -2.54 27.86
N ARG A 87 -9.55 -2.37 27.58
CA ARG A 87 -9.07 -1.36 26.63
C ARG A 87 -9.60 -1.63 25.22
N GLU A 88 -9.56 -2.89 24.81
CA GLU A 88 -9.98 -3.37 23.50
C GLU A 88 -11.48 -3.11 23.29
N GLU A 89 -12.29 -3.41 24.30
CA GLU A 89 -13.72 -3.11 24.28
C GLU A 89 -14.00 -1.61 24.22
N ALA A 90 -13.32 -0.82 25.06
CA ALA A 90 -13.51 0.63 25.10
C ALA A 90 -13.21 1.29 23.74
N ILE A 91 -12.10 0.91 23.08
CA ILE A 91 -11.74 1.46 21.76
C ILE A 91 -12.79 1.06 20.71
N LEU A 92 -13.24 -0.20 20.71
CA LEU A 92 -14.27 -0.67 19.78
C LEU A 92 -15.61 0.05 20.00
N LEU A 93 -16.03 0.19 21.25
CA LEU A 93 -17.26 0.87 21.63
C LEU A 93 -17.25 2.34 21.17
N ILE A 94 -16.13 3.04 21.37
CA ILE A 94 -15.98 4.44 20.94
C ILE A 94 -15.97 4.55 19.42
N ALA A 95 -15.27 3.65 18.73
CA ALA A 95 -15.26 3.64 17.27
C ALA A 95 -16.68 3.47 16.71
N ILE A 96 -17.46 2.53 17.24
CA ILE A 96 -18.86 2.31 16.85
C ILE A 96 -19.71 3.54 17.19
N LYS A 97 -19.56 4.09 18.40
CA LYS A 97 -20.33 5.25 18.86
C LYS A 97 -20.10 6.47 17.99
N ILE A 98 -18.84 6.80 17.68
CA ILE A 98 -18.49 7.95 16.82
C ILE A 98 -19.06 7.75 15.41
N CYS A 99 -18.97 6.55 14.84
CA CYS A 99 -19.47 6.28 13.49
C CYS A 99 -21.01 6.24 13.38
N LEU A 100 -21.72 5.76 14.40
CA LEU A 100 -23.18 5.62 14.35
C LEU A 100 -23.97 6.79 14.94
N SER A 101 -23.35 7.57 15.82
CA SER A 101 -23.99 8.72 16.47
C SER A 101 -23.65 10.01 15.74
N SER A 102 -24.57 10.98 15.75
CA SER A 102 -24.30 12.34 15.30
C SER A 102 -23.34 13.02 16.28
N THR A 103 -22.04 12.83 16.06
CA THR A 103 -20.97 13.53 16.80
C THR A 103 -20.38 14.63 15.93
N GLU A 104 -19.69 15.59 16.55
CA GLU A 104 -18.93 16.62 15.80
C GLU A 104 -17.72 16.03 15.07
N LEU A 105 -17.34 14.78 15.40
CA LEU A 105 -16.20 14.08 14.84
C LEU A 105 -16.60 13.30 13.59
N SER A 106 -15.90 13.54 12.48
CA SER A 106 -16.05 12.73 11.26
C SER A 106 -15.15 11.49 11.37
N ALA A 107 -15.74 10.30 11.33
CA ALA A 107 -14.97 9.07 11.42
C ALA A 107 -15.55 7.93 10.58
N LYS A 108 -14.67 7.01 10.18
CA LYS A 108 -15.02 5.77 9.49
C LYS A 108 -14.17 4.61 9.98
N ILE A 109 -14.68 3.40 9.80
CA ILE A 109 -13.90 2.18 10.05
C ILE A 109 -13.37 1.64 8.73
N ILE A 110 -12.12 1.19 8.74
CA ILE A 110 -11.49 0.46 7.64
C ILE A 110 -11.08 -0.92 8.16
N SER A 111 -11.42 -1.95 7.40
CA SER A 111 -11.04 -3.33 7.67
C SER A 111 -10.00 -3.77 6.64
N MET A 112 -8.82 -4.19 7.08
CA MET A 112 -7.71 -4.57 6.20
C MET A 112 -7.12 -5.94 6.54
N ASN A 113 -6.69 -6.65 5.52
CA ASN A 113 -5.96 -7.90 5.71
C ASN A 113 -4.49 -7.60 6.06
N THR A 114 -4.15 -7.78 7.33
CA THR A 114 -2.82 -7.51 7.88
C THR A 114 -1.97 -8.76 8.06
N SER A 115 -2.25 -9.85 7.34
CA SER A 115 -1.50 -11.12 7.48
C SER A 115 0.02 -10.98 7.36
N ASN A 116 0.51 -9.92 6.68
CA ASN A 116 1.92 -9.67 6.45
C ASN A 116 2.52 -8.50 7.25
N ILE A 117 1.71 -7.78 8.06
CA ILE A 117 2.18 -6.62 8.84
C ILE A 117 1.53 -6.64 10.20
N PHE A 118 2.35 -6.63 11.24
CA PHE A 118 1.88 -6.41 12.59
C PHE A 118 1.84 -4.91 12.91
N ILE A 119 0.64 -4.35 13.06
CA ILE A 119 0.45 -3.01 13.64
C ILE A 119 0.11 -3.16 15.12
N GLU A 120 0.88 -2.48 15.95
CA GLU A 120 0.78 -2.55 17.41
C GLU A 120 -0.47 -1.80 17.90
N PRO A 121 -1.32 -2.40 18.76
CA PRO A 121 -2.59 -1.81 19.20
C PRO A 121 -2.48 -0.48 19.96
N THR A 122 -1.29 -0.10 20.44
CA THR A 122 -1.06 1.12 21.21
C THR A 122 -0.63 2.30 20.35
N GLN A 123 -0.59 2.16 19.03
CA GLN A 123 -0.12 3.22 18.14
C GLN A 123 -1.29 4.00 17.54
N ILE A 124 -1.16 5.33 17.54
CA ILE A 124 -2.03 6.24 16.78
C ILE A 124 -1.17 6.85 15.67
N LEU A 125 -1.53 6.57 14.41
CA LEU A 125 -0.80 7.04 13.24
C LEU A 125 -1.51 8.22 12.61
N TYR A 126 -0.80 9.32 12.37
CA TYR A 126 -1.28 10.36 11.47
C TYR A 126 -1.18 9.90 10.01
N VAL A 127 -2.28 10.01 9.27
CA VAL A 127 -2.38 9.61 7.85
C VAL A 127 -2.97 10.74 7.01
N GLU A 128 -2.49 10.89 5.79
CA GLU A 128 -2.99 11.82 4.77
C GLU A 128 -2.57 11.28 3.39
N SER A 129 -3.41 11.43 2.35
CA SER A 129 -3.01 11.07 0.98
C SER A 129 -2.34 12.23 0.24
N GLU A 130 -2.63 13.46 0.64
CA GLU A 130 -2.06 14.69 0.10
C GLU A 130 -1.56 15.54 1.25
N PHE A 131 -0.44 16.21 1.06
CA PHE A 131 0.21 16.97 2.13
C PHE A 131 -0.60 18.24 2.44
N ASP A 132 -1.18 18.29 3.63
CA ASP A 132 -1.86 19.48 4.13
C ASP A 132 -0.89 20.36 4.93
N ASN A 133 -0.56 21.54 4.40
CA ASN A 133 0.41 22.44 5.01
C ASN A 133 -0.01 22.91 6.41
N ASP A 134 -1.29 23.24 6.59
CA ASP A 134 -1.78 23.88 7.81
C ASP A 134 -1.80 22.85 8.96
N ILE A 135 -2.35 21.66 8.69
CA ILE A 135 -2.42 20.57 9.67
C ILE A 135 -1.02 20.07 10.02
N ASN A 136 -0.14 19.86 9.03
CA ASN A 136 1.23 19.42 9.32
C ASN A 136 2.02 20.48 10.10
N TRP A 137 1.78 21.76 9.86
CA TRP A 137 2.40 22.84 10.63
C TRP A 137 1.92 22.80 12.09
N GLU A 138 0.61 22.70 12.33
CA GLU A 138 0.04 22.62 13.68
C GLU A 138 0.54 21.38 14.44
N ILE A 139 0.56 20.20 13.79
CA ILE A 139 1.12 18.98 14.37
C ILE A 139 2.58 19.18 14.77
N ASN A 140 3.38 19.87 13.95
CA ASN A 140 4.79 20.08 14.23
C ASN A 140 5.03 21.02 15.42
N GLU A 141 4.29 22.12 15.50
CA GLU A 141 4.35 23.08 16.61
C GLU A 141 3.88 22.44 17.92
N ALA A 142 2.71 21.78 17.90
CA ALA A 142 2.09 21.14 19.07
C ALA A 142 2.59 19.70 19.32
N TYR A 143 3.61 19.21 18.61
CA TYR A 143 4.01 17.79 18.61
C TYR A 143 4.22 17.22 20.02
N ARG A 144 4.87 17.98 20.90
CA ARG A 144 5.15 17.55 22.27
C ARG A 144 3.87 17.41 23.09
N GLU A 145 2.92 18.33 22.91
CA GLU A 145 1.64 18.34 23.61
C GLU A 145 0.80 17.17 23.13
N LEU A 146 0.59 17.03 21.82
CA LEU A 146 -0.13 15.91 21.20
C LEU A 146 0.41 14.56 21.66
N LYS A 147 1.73 14.38 21.60
CA LYS A 147 2.40 13.16 22.04
C LYS A 147 2.18 12.89 23.53
N THR A 148 2.14 13.93 24.37
CA THR A 148 1.96 13.77 25.82
C THR A 148 0.52 13.40 26.14
N GLU A 149 -0.45 14.09 25.55
CA GLU A 149 -1.88 13.80 25.73
C GLU A 149 -2.21 12.35 25.35
N MET A 150 -1.83 11.92 24.14
CA MET A 150 -2.07 10.55 23.70
C MET A 150 -1.34 9.52 24.57
N ARG A 151 -0.13 9.85 25.04
CA ARG A 151 0.66 8.95 25.90
C ARG A 151 0.04 8.78 27.29
N LEU A 152 -0.55 9.83 27.85
CA LEU A 152 -1.31 9.73 29.11
C LEU A 152 -2.55 8.83 28.94
N ALA A 153 -3.15 8.83 27.75
CA ALA A 153 -4.21 7.92 27.37
C ALA A 153 -3.74 6.50 26.98
N GLY A 154 -2.45 6.18 27.08
CA GLY A 154 -1.90 4.86 26.78
C GLY A 154 -1.56 4.61 25.32
N PHE A 155 -1.50 5.66 24.50
CA PHE A 155 -1.16 5.57 23.08
C PHE A 155 0.19 6.22 22.76
N ASP A 156 0.96 5.62 21.84
CA ASP A 156 2.12 6.24 21.24
C ASP A 156 1.74 6.93 19.93
N PHE A 157 1.88 8.26 19.90
CA PHE A 157 1.65 9.05 18.70
C PHE A 157 2.77 8.86 17.68
N VAL A 158 2.39 8.43 16.48
CA VAL A 158 3.25 8.15 15.36
C VAL A 158 3.03 9.20 14.28
N TYR A 159 4.08 9.98 14.01
CA TYR A 159 4.09 11.00 12.98
C TYR A 159 5.33 10.82 12.09
N ILE A 160 5.08 10.40 10.84
CA ILE A 160 6.12 9.93 9.90
C ILE A 160 7.23 10.97 9.68
N PRO A 161 6.95 12.28 9.51
CA PRO A 161 8.01 13.28 9.34
C PRO A 161 9.01 13.33 10.51
N LYS A 162 8.61 13.06 11.75
CA LYS A 162 9.54 13.00 12.89
C LYS A 162 10.39 11.72 12.86
N ILE A 163 9.85 10.62 12.32
CA ILE A 163 10.59 9.38 12.08
C ILE A 163 11.63 9.59 10.97
N ALA A 164 11.24 10.25 9.87
CA ALA A 164 12.15 10.64 8.79
C ALA A 164 13.30 11.50 9.33
N ASN A 165 13.00 12.50 10.17
CA ASN A 165 14.02 13.33 10.83
C ASN A 165 14.99 12.51 11.68
N HIS A 166 14.50 11.46 12.35
CA HIS A 166 15.33 10.58 13.15
C HIS A 166 16.25 9.72 12.27
N TYR A 167 15.75 9.12 11.19
CA TYR A 167 16.59 8.40 10.22
C TYR A 167 17.63 9.32 9.55
N ARG A 168 17.27 10.58 9.26
CA ARG A 168 18.21 11.59 8.75
C ARG A 168 19.28 11.99 9.77
N SER A 169 19.07 11.74 11.06
CA SER A 169 20.09 11.98 12.09
C SER A 169 21.19 10.91 12.10
N ILE A 170 20.97 9.77 11.44
CA ILE A 170 21.97 8.71 11.26
C ILE A 170 22.61 8.91 9.89
N THR A 171 23.94 8.82 9.81
CA THR A 171 24.62 8.98 8.52
C THR A 171 24.23 7.87 7.56
N ALA A 172 24.16 8.15 6.26
CA ALA A 172 23.73 7.16 5.27
C ALA A 172 24.63 5.91 5.25
N SER A 173 25.94 6.06 5.50
CA SER A 173 26.88 4.94 5.59
C SER A 173 26.66 4.08 6.83
N GLU A 174 26.36 4.68 7.98
CA GLU A 174 26.04 3.94 9.21
C GLU A 174 24.70 3.22 9.09
N LEU A 175 23.66 3.90 8.57
CA LEU A 175 22.35 3.31 8.35
C LEU A 175 22.45 2.12 7.39
N LEU A 176 23.20 2.26 6.29
CA LEU A 176 23.45 1.17 5.35
C LEU A 176 24.12 -0.03 6.03
N ARG A 177 25.14 0.18 6.87
CA ARG A 177 25.81 -0.90 7.62
C ARG A 177 24.86 -1.62 8.58
N ILE A 178 23.97 -0.89 9.23
CA ILE A 178 22.96 -1.47 10.13
C ILE A 178 21.98 -2.32 9.33
N ILE A 179 21.49 -1.81 8.20
CA ILE A 179 20.52 -2.52 7.35
C ILE A 179 21.17 -3.77 6.73
N GLU A 180 22.43 -3.68 6.29
CA GLU A 180 23.21 -4.81 5.76
C GLU A 180 23.37 -5.92 6.79
N PHE A 181 23.61 -5.57 8.06
CA PHE A 181 23.62 -6.53 9.16
C PHE A 181 22.25 -7.20 9.37
N LEU A 182 21.15 -6.44 9.29
CA LEU A 182 19.80 -6.97 9.49
C LEU A 182 19.31 -7.84 8.32
N TYR A 183 19.75 -7.54 7.09
CA TYR A 183 19.31 -8.22 5.87
C TYR A 183 20.49 -8.63 4.96
N PRO A 184 21.31 -9.60 5.40
CA PRO A 184 22.55 -9.97 4.70
C PRO A 184 22.33 -10.63 3.33
N LYS A 185 21.08 -11.03 3.00
CA LYS A 185 20.72 -11.65 1.72
C LYS A 185 20.27 -10.65 0.66
N ALA A 186 19.96 -9.41 1.04
CA ALA A 186 19.49 -8.39 0.13
C ALA A 186 20.67 -7.79 -0.66
N SER A 187 20.45 -7.46 -1.93
CA SER A 187 21.49 -6.79 -2.73
C SER A 187 21.83 -5.40 -2.21
N LEU A 188 23.09 -4.97 -2.39
CA LEU A 188 23.56 -3.65 -1.97
C LEU A 188 22.73 -2.50 -2.57
N GLU A 189 22.28 -2.64 -3.82
CA GLU A 189 21.45 -1.65 -4.52
C GLU A 189 20.07 -1.50 -3.84
N ARG A 190 19.46 -2.63 -3.45
CA ARG A 190 18.21 -2.62 -2.67
C ARG A 190 18.42 -1.92 -1.33
N LEU A 191 19.49 -2.26 -0.61
CA LEU A 191 19.77 -1.67 0.69
C LEU A 191 20.00 -0.16 0.60
N GLN A 192 20.69 0.32 -0.44
CA GLN A 192 20.87 1.75 -0.71
C GLN A 192 19.54 2.44 -1.04
N THR A 193 18.69 1.80 -1.84
CA THR A 193 17.35 2.30 -2.16
C THR A 193 16.51 2.46 -0.89
N VAL A 194 16.44 1.42 -0.06
CA VAL A 194 15.68 1.44 1.20
C VAL A 194 16.25 2.49 2.16
N THR A 195 17.57 2.60 2.28
CA THR A 195 18.22 3.65 3.08
C THR A 195 17.76 5.04 2.68
N LYS A 196 17.74 5.32 1.36
CA LYS A 196 17.27 6.60 0.82
C LYS A 196 15.77 6.82 1.07
N GLN A 197 14.96 5.78 0.93
CA GLN A 197 13.51 5.86 1.19
C GLN A 197 13.21 6.16 2.68
N LEU A 198 13.88 5.47 3.61
CA LEU A 198 13.72 5.71 5.05
C LEU A 198 14.12 7.14 5.48
N GLN A 199 15.12 7.72 4.82
CA GLN A 199 15.55 9.10 5.10
C GLN A 199 14.61 10.16 4.51
N ASN A 200 13.82 9.82 3.49
CA ASN A 200 12.93 10.73 2.78
C ASN A 200 11.44 10.35 2.95
N LEU A 201 11.08 9.70 4.05
CA LEU A 201 9.69 9.30 4.30
C LEU A 201 8.75 10.51 4.34
N SER A 202 7.64 10.40 3.64
CA SER A 202 6.51 11.31 3.73
C SER A 202 5.24 10.54 4.10
N THR A 203 4.30 11.21 4.78
CA THR A 203 3.02 10.59 5.16
C THR A 203 2.19 10.21 3.93
N SER A 204 2.19 11.08 2.92
CA SER A 204 1.44 10.90 1.67
C SER A 204 1.94 9.72 0.83
N GLU A 205 3.24 9.59 0.63
CA GLU A 205 3.82 8.43 -0.08
C GLU A 205 3.63 7.16 0.73
N PHE A 206 3.71 7.22 2.06
CA PHE A 206 3.42 6.05 2.90
C PHE A 206 1.97 5.56 2.70
N CYS A 207 1.00 6.47 2.70
CA CYS A 207 -0.41 6.11 2.50
C CYS A 207 -0.67 5.58 1.08
N LYS A 208 -0.14 6.26 0.05
CA LYS A 208 -0.36 5.89 -1.36
C LYS A 208 0.40 4.64 -1.78
N ASP A 209 1.70 4.58 -1.51
CA ASP A 209 2.56 3.51 -2.03
C ASP A 209 2.53 2.29 -1.10
N GLN A 210 2.59 2.50 0.22
CA GLN A 210 2.68 1.39 1.17
C GLN A 210 1.29 0.87 1.56
N LEU A 211 0.40 1.70 2.10
CA LEU A 211 -0.90 1.23 2.56
C LEU A 211 -1.85 0.89 1.38
N SER A 212 -2.00 1.81 0.43
CA SER A 212 -2.90 1.60 -0.69
C SER A 212 -2.30 0.68 -1.74
N GLY A 213 -1.09 0.98 -2.20
CA GLY A 213 -0.44 0.23 -3.26
C GLY A 213 -0.02 -1.17 -2.85
N LYS A 214 0.78 -1.29 -1.79
CA LYS A 214 1.41 -2.56 -1.39
C LYS A 214 0.51 -3.46 -0.54
N LEU A 215 -0.36 -2.88 0.29
CA LEU A 215 -1.34 -3.66 1.08
C LEU A 215 -2.72 -3.75 0.43
N GLY A 216 -2.96 -3.00 -0.64
CA GLY A 216 -4.21 -3.07 -1.40
C GLY A 216 -5.39 -2.36 -0.72
N VAL A 217 -5.14 -1.49 0.27
CA VAL A 217 -6.19 -0.78 1.01
C VAL A 217 -6.52 0.53 0.29
N LYS A 218 -7.44 0.45 -0.66
CA LYS A 218 -7.75 1.53 -1.61
C LYS A 218 -8.16 2.83 -0.94
N GLU A 219 -8.75 2.77 0.24
CA GLU A 219 -9.20 3.90 1.04
C GLU A 219 -8.06 4.89 1.35
N PHE A 220 -6.81 4.42 1.42
CA PHE A 220 -5.64 5.28 1.67
C PHE A 220 -5.11 6.00 0.42
N SER A 221 -5.64 5.71 -0.79
CA SER A 221 -5.28 6.48 -1.98
C SER A 221 -5.82 7.90 -1.95
N ASN A 222 -6.92 8.11 -1.22
CA ASN A 222 -7.61 9.39 -1.08
C ASN A 222 -8.18 9.54 0.34
N VAL A 223 -7.29 9.72 1.32
CA VAL A 223 -7.64 9.89 2.73
C VAL A 223 -7.33 11.32 3.16
N ALA A 224 -8.32 11.99 3.75
CA ALA A 224 -8.12 13.28 4.38
C ALA A 224 -7.16 13.16 5.58
N PRO A 225 -6.52 14.26 6.02
CA PRO A 225 -5.74 14.29 7.25
C PRO A 225 -6.51 13.68 8.42
N SER A 226 -6.02 12.57 8.96
CA SER A 226 -6.76 11.76 9.94
C SER A 226 -5.83 11.09 10.96
N LEU A 227 -6.39 10.70 12.09
CA LEU A 227 -5.79 9.76 13.04
C LEU A 227 -6.29 8.35 12.74
N MET A 228 -5.36 7.45 12.47
CA MET A 228 -5.59 6.03 12.30
C MET A 228 -5.28 5.30 13.60
N ILE A 229 -6.30 4.66 14.17
CA ILE A 229 -6.23 3.96 15.45
C ILE A 229 -6.62 2.50 15.23
N LYS A 230 -5.77 1.55 15.65
CA LYS A 230 -6.13 0.14 15.60
C LYS A 230 -7.20 -0.14 16.66
N ILE A 231 -8.33 -0.68 16.23
CA ILE A 231 -9.44 -1.04 17.11
C ILE A 231 -9.22 -2.45 17.67
N GLY A 232 -8.95 -3.40 16.77
CA GLY A 232 -8.85 -4.81 17.12
C GLY A 232 -8.63 -5.66 15.88
N ASP A 233 -8.51 -6.97 16.10
CA ASP A 233 -8.47 -7.96 15.03
C ASP A 233 -9.74 -8.80 15.08
N SER A 234 -10.17 -9.26 13.92
CA SER A 234 -11.38 -10.03 13.79
C SER A 234 -11.22 -11.13 12.76
N PHE A 235 -12.05 -12.17 12.83
CA PHE A 235 -12.00 -13.27 11.88
C PHE A 235 -13.16 -13.17 10.89
N VAL A 236 -12.83 -13.15 9.59
CA VAL A 236 -13.81 -13.10 8.49
C VAL A 236 -13.45 -14.21 7.51
N ASN A 237 -14.33 -15.21 7.38
CA ASN A 237 -14.07 -16.41 6.55
C ASN A 237 -12.67 -17.01 6.82
N ASP A 238 -12.35 -17.25 8.09
CA ASP A 238 -11.07 -17.79 8.58
C ASP A 238 -9.82 -16.94 8.30
N LYS A 239 -9.99 -15.69 7.84
CA LYS A 239 -8.89 -14.73 7.67
C LYS A 239 -8.90 -13.73 8.80
N ARG A 240 -7.71 -13.46 9.35
CA ARG A 240 -7.52 -12.37 10.32
C ARG A 240 -7.56 -11.03 9.59
N ILE A 241 -8.51 -10.19 9.97
CA ILE A 241 -8.74 -8.85 9.45
C ILE A 241 -8.57 -7.87 10.61
N ALA A 242 -7.64 -6.93 10.46
CA ALA A 242 -7.46 -5.86 11.42
C ALA A 242 -8.40 -4.69 11.10
N ASN A 243 -9.02 -4.15 12.13
CA ASN A 243 -9.97 -3.05 12.04
C ASN A 243 -9.33 -1.77 12.58
N PHE A 244 -9.52 -0.67 11.85
CA PHE A 244 -8.96 0.63 12.17
C PHE A 244 -10.05 1.70 12.16
N LEU A 245 -10.03 2.56 13.16
CA LEU A 245 -10.78 3.81 13.17
C LEU A 245 -9.95 4.86 12.45
N ILE A 246 -10.53 5.50 11.43
CA ILE A 246 -10.00 6.69 10.80
C ILE A 246 -10.84 7.86 11.28
N LEU A 247 -10.23 8.69 12.11
CA LEU A 247 -10.83 9.89 12.66
C LEU A 247 -10.27 11.09 11.91
N GLU A 248 -11.10 11.75 11.12
CA GLU A 248 -10.68 12.93 10.35
C GLU A 248 -10.35 14.09 11.30
N ILE A 249 -9.25 14.76 11.00
CA ILE A 249 -8.78 15.91 11.76
C ILE A 249 -9.29 17.17 11.05
N ASP A 250 -9.93 18.05 11.82
CA ASP A 250 -10.34 19.35 11.33
C ASP A 250 -9.20 20.39 11.48
N LYS A 251 -9.53 21.68 11.40
CA LYS A 251 -8.54 22.76 11.51
C LYS A 251 -7.93 22.93 12.91
N ASN A 252 -8.31 22.13 13.91
CA ASN A 252 -7.74 22.19 15.26
C ASN A 252 -7.37 20.79 15.74
N VAL A 253 -6.16 20.37 15.38
CA VAL A 253 -5.62 19.04 15.67
C VAL A 253 -5.66 18.74 17.16
N LEU A 254 -5.26 19.70 17.99
CA LEU A 254 -5.18 19.50 19.44
C LEU A 254 -6.57 19.28 20.06
N ASN A 255 -7.58 19.98 19.58
CA ASN A 255 -8.96 19.82 20.02
C ASN A 255 -9.52 18.46 19.61
N THR A 256 -9.29 18.00 18.38
CA THR A 256 -9.68 16.66 17.93
C THR A 256 -9.08 15.58 18.85
N VAL A 257 -7.78 15.71 19.17
CA VAL A 257 -7.08 14.76 20.05
C VAL A 257 -7.64 14.77 21.47
N ARG A 258 -7.83 15.95 22.07
CA ARG A 258 -8.39 16.08 23.42
C ARG A 258 -9.79 15.47 23.50
N ASN A 259 -10.68 15.83 22.59
CA ASN A 259 -12.02 15.27 22.54
C ASN A 259 -11.98 13.74 22.44
N SER A 260 -11.11 13.19 21.60
CA SER A 260 -10.96 11.74 21.43
C SER A 260 -10.45 11.04 22.68
N VAL A 261 -9.43 11.62 23.32
CA VAL A 261 -8.85 11.11 24.58
C VAL A 261 -9.86 11.21 25.72
N ASP A 262 -10.62 12.29 25.79
CA ASP A 262 -11.67 12.48 26.79
C ASP A 262 -12.75 11.41 26.61
N TYR A 263 -13.24 11.19 25.38
CA TYR A 263 -14.19 10.10 25.10
C TYR A 263 -13.65 8.74 25.52
N PHE A 264 -12.36 8.47 25.29
CA PHE A 264 -11.71 7.22 25.73
C PHE A 264 -11.61 7.09 27.24
N SER A 265 -11.24 8.17 27.92
CA SER A 265 -11.03 8.21 29.36
C SER A 265 -12.32 8.01 30.17
N HIS A 266 -13.49 8.22 29.56
CA HIS A 266 -14.78 7.91 30.17
C HIS A 266 -15.01 6.40 30.36
N TYR A 267 -14.45 5.57 29.48
CA TYR A 267 -14.66 4.12 29.50
C TYR A 267 -13.45 3.36 30.06
N TYR A 268 -12.24 3.88 29.86
CA TYR A 268 -11.01 3.21 30.29
C TYR A 268 -9.97 4.16 30.84
N GLN A 269 -9.36 3.81 31.97
CA GLN A 269 -8.24 4.54 32.56
C GLN A 269 -6.93 3.78 32.40
N THR A 270 -5.93 4.45 31.81
CA THR A 270 -4.63 3.82 31.56
C THR A 270 -3.78 3.74 32.83
N SER A 271 -3.25 2.56 33.12
CA SER A 271 -2.30 2.30 34.21
C SER A 271 -0.83 2.24 33.76
N ASN A 272 -0.58 2.12 32.45
CA ASN A 272 0.75 1.89 31.87
C ASN A 272 1.12 2.93 30.81
N ILE A 273 2.30 3.53 30.95
CA ILE A 273 2.85 4.49 29.99
C ILE A 273 4.01 3.84 29.22
N SER A 274 3.93 3.83 27.89
CA SER A 274 5.03 3.38 27.02
C SER A 274 6.28 4.24 27.20
N ARG A 275 7.45 3.59 27.37
CA ARG A 275 8.74 4.25 27.62
C ARG A 275 9.73 4.05 26.47
N LEU A 276 9.33 4.38 25.24
CA LEU A 276 10.30 4.52 24.15
C LEU A 276 11.07 5.84 24.30
N LYS A 277 12.38 5.75 24.59
CA LYS A 277 13.33 6.89 24.56
C LYS A 277 13.98 6.98 23.18
N GLN A 278 13.69 8.06 22.46
CA GLN A 278 14.33 8.38 21.18
C GLN A 278 15.59 9.20 21.47
N GLU A 279 16.76 8.64 21.19
CA GLU A 279 18.05 9.35 21.26
C GLU A 279 18.68 9.45 19.85
N LYS A 280 19.38 10.56 19.59
CA LYS A 280 20.03 10.82 18.29
C LYS A 280 21.11 9.77 18.01
N GLY A 281 21.22 9.36 16.74
CA GLY A 281 22.26 8.42 16.29
C GLY A 281 22.02 6.94 16.65
N ARG A 282 20.87 6.59 17.24
CA ARG A 282 20.50 5.18 17.49
C ARG A 282 19.46 4.72 16.48
N PHE A 283 19.62 3.53 15.91
CA PHE A 283 18.57 2.88 15.13
C PHE A 283 17.57 2.19 16.07
N ILE A 284 16.28 2.53 15.94
CA ILE A 284 15.22 1.96 16.78
C ILE A 284 14.64 0.75 16.06
N TYR A 285 14.88 -0.45 16.59
CA TYR A 285 14.40 -1.71 15.99
C TYR A 285 13.21 -2.33 16.74
N THR A 286 12.26 -1.48 17.14
CA THR A 286 11.03 -1.87 17.86
C THR A 286 9.86 -0.97 17.46
N GLY A 287 8.63 -1.39 17.75
CA GLY A 287 7.42 -0.62 17.48
C GLY A 287 7.28 -0.21 16.01
N PHE A 288 6.72 0.98 15.76
CA PHE A 288 6.43 1.45 14.40
C PHE A 288 7.69 1.66 13.53
N TYR A 289 8.86 1.94 14.14
CA TYR A 289 10.11 2.06 13.39
C TYR A 289 10.47 0.75 12.68
N LYS A 290 10.35 -0.37 13.42
CA LYS A 290 10.53 -1.71 12.86
C LYS A 290 9.45 -2.02 11.82
N GLN A 291 8.18 -1.63 12.06
CA GLN A 291 7.09 -1.87 11.10
C GLN A 291 7.31 -1.15 9.77
N ILE A 292 7.67 0.15 9.78
CA ILE A 292 8.06 0.89 8.57
C ILE A 292 9.21 0.14 7.89
N PHE A 293 10.26 -0.18 8.64
CA PHE A 293 11.43 -0.81 8.06
C PHE A 293 11.11 -2.16 7.41
N ASP A 294 10.39 -3.04 8.10
CA ASP A 294 9.93 -4.33 7.60
C ASP A 294 9.06 -4.14 6.34
N LEU A 295 8.21 -3.11 6.33
CA LEU A 295 7.36 -2.77 5.18
C LEU A 295 8.17 -2.35 3.96
N TYR A 296 9.18 -1.49 4.11
CA TYR A 296 10.06 -1.12 3.00
C TYR A 296 10.96 -2.29 2.57
N MET A 297 11.31 -3.20 3.48
CA MET A 297 12.07 -4.40 3.17
C MET A 297 11.24 -5.52 2.53
N LEU A 298 9.91 -5.53 2.66
CA LEU A 298 9.04 -6.55 2.08
C LEU A 298 9.14 -6.54 0.54
N GLN A 299 9.43 -7.69 -0.08
CA GLN A 299 9.47 -7.89 -1.54
C GLN A 299 8.07 -8.11 -2.12
N LYS A 300 7.18 -7.14 -1.90
CA LYS A 300 5.81 -7.18 -2.41
C LYS A 300 5.43 -5.82 -2.96
N GLY A 301 4.81 -5.76 -4.13
CA GLY A 301 4.32 -4.51 -4.72
C GLY A 301 5.37 -3.38 -4.78
N VAL A 302 6.59 -3.69 -5.21
CA VAL A 302 7.71 -2.75 -5.31
C VAL A 302 7.67 -2.04 -6.66
N LYS A 303 7.61 -0.71 -6.64
CA LYS A 303 7.80 0.11 -7.83
C LYS A 303 9.28 0.16 -8.17
N SER A 304 9.65 -0.30 -9.37
CA SER A 304 11.04 -0.49 -9.76
C SER A 304 11.30 0.14 -11.12
N SER A 305 12.51 0.66 -11.31
CA SER A 305 13.02 1.01 -12.63
C SER A 305 13.30 -0.27 -13.44
N VAL A 306 13.24 -0.16 -14.76
CA VAL A 306 13.66 -1.23 -15.67
C VAL A 306 15.04 -0.88 -16.20
N VAL A 307 16.06 -1.63 -15.78
CA VAL A 307 17.44 -1.41 -16.21
C VAL A 307 17.82 -2.44 -17.25
N ILE A 308 18.10 -1.96 -18.47
CA ILE A 308 18.68 -2.75 -19.55
C ILE A 308 20.21 -2.78 -19.39
N ASP A 309 20.75 -3.96 -19.08
CA ASP A 309 22.19 -4.18 -19.04
C ASP A 309 22.64 -5.03 -20.23
N ILE A 310 23.16 -4.34 -21.25
CA ILE A 310 23.66 -4.97 -22.47
C ILE A 310 24.99 -5.70 -22.25
N TYR A 311 25.81 -5.27 -21.28
CA TYR A 311 27.13 -5.86 -21.01
C TYR A 311 27.01 -7.21 -20.32
N ARG A 312 26.03 -7.34 -19.41
CA ARG A 312 25.73 -8.59 -18.70
C ARG A 312 24.59 -9.37 -19.35
N ASN A 313 24.02 -8.85 -20.44
CA ASN A 313 22.88 -9.43 -21.16
C ASN A 313 21.67 -9.72 -20.25
N VAL A 314 21.31 -8.79 -19.36
CA VAL A 314 20.18 -8.95 -18.43
C VAL A 314 19.25 -7.74 -18.46
N ILE A 315 18.00 -7.97 -18.08
CA ILE A 315 17.02 -6.92 -17.78
C ILE A 315 16.64 -7.11 -16.32
N ARG A 316 16.92 -6.10 -15.50
CA ARG A 316 16.77 -6.17 -14.04
C ARG A 316 15.85 -5.08 -13.51
N PHE A 317 15.26 -5.38 -12.36
CA PHE A 317 14.39 -4.51 -11.57
C PHE A 317 15.09 -4.28 -10.22
N PRO A 318 16.02 -3.31 -10.14
CA PRO A 318 17.00 -3.25 -9.06
C PRO A 318 16.34 -3.00 -7.70
N GLU A 319 15.31 -2.16 -7.62
CA GLU A 319 14.58 -1.88 -6.38
C GLU A 319 13.81 -3.12 -5.89
N ALA A 320 13.34 -3.96 -6.81
CA ALA A 320 12.65 -5.20 -6.51
C ALA A 320 13.59 -6.38 -6.24
N ASP A 321 14.89 -6.26 -6.54
CA ASP A 321 15.91 -7.31 -6.43
C ASP A 321 15.59 -8.56 -7.27
N VAL A 322 15.01 -8.34 -8.46
CA VAL A 322 14.63 -9.41 -9.40
C VAL A 322 15.10 -9.10 -10.82
N GLN A 323 15.17 -10.13 -11.66
CA GLN A 323 15.56 -10.01 -13.07
C GLN A 323 14.68 -10.89 -13.97
N MET A 324 14.65 -10.55 -15.26
CA MET A 324 13.98 -11.39 -16.26
C MET A 324 14.86 -12.58 -16.63
N GLU A 325 14.55 -13.72 -16.04
CA GLU A 325 15.21 -14.98 -16.38
C GLU A 325 14.61 -15.62 -17.64
N LYS A 326 15.36 -16.53 -18.27
CA LYS A 326 14.89 -17.38 -19.39
C LYS A 326 14.46 -16.62 -20.67
N LEU A 327 14.78 -15.33 -20.80
CA LEU A 327 14.68 -14.62 -22.08
C LEU A 327 15.95 -14.81 -22.90
N HIS A 328 15.79 -15.14 -24.19
CA HIS A 328 16.88 -15.11 -25.14
C HIS A 328 17.10 -13.68 -25.65
N ARG A 329 18.21 -13.45 -26.37
CA ARG A 329 18.63 -12.13 -26.82
C ARG A 329 17.60 -11.44 -27.72
N ARG A 330 16.78 -12.22 -28.46
CA ARG A 330 15.69 -11.71 -29.31
C ARG A 330 14.56 -11.10 -28.47
N GLU A 331 14.13 -11.76 -27.40
CA GLU A 331 13.08 -11.24 -26.52
C GLU A 331 13.57 -10.03 -25.72
N LYS A 332 14.82 -10.07 -25.23
CA LYS A 332 15.45 -8.93 -24.54
C LYS A 332 15.50 -7.69 -25.44
N ALA A 333 15.93 -7.85 -26.68
CA ALA A 333 15.97 -6.78 -27.66
C ALA A 333 14.57 -6.24 -28.00
N LEU A 334 13.57 -7.12 -28.10
CA LEU A 334 12.20 -6.72 -28.38
C LEU A 334 11.60 -5.92 -27.22
N TYR A 335 11.84 -6.33 -25.98
CA TYR A 335 11.36 -5.59 -24.81
C TYR A 335 12.02 -4.21 -24.71
N ALA A 336 13.35 -4.15 -24.89
CA ALA A 336 14.09 -2.88 -24.92
C ALA A 336 13.59 -1.92 -26.02
N LEU A 337 13.25 -2.44 -27.21
CA LEU A 337 12.62 -1.66 -28.27
C LEU A 337 11.27 -1.08 -27.83
N PHE A 338 10.42 -1.89 -27.18
CA PHE A 338 9.13 -1.38 -26.70
C PHE A 338 9.30 -0.31 -25.62
N LEU A 339 10.25 -0.47 -24.69
CA LEU A 339 10.56 0.55 -23.68
C LEU A 339 10.96 1.89 -24.33
N LEU A 340 11.77 1.83 -25.39
CA LEU A 340 12.20 3.01 -26.15
C LEU A 340 11.04 3.68 -26.90
N GLU A 341 10.24 2.91 -27.64
CA GLU A 341 9.16 3.43 -28.49
C GLU A 341 7.91 3.84 -27.71
N SER A 342 7.74 3.39 -26.45
CA SER A 342 6.57 3.72 -25.63
C SER A 342 6.48 5.21 -25.31
N ALA A 343 7.61 5.89 -25.12
CA ALA A 343 7.66 7.34 -24.95
C ALA A 343 7.09 8.12 -26.17
N SER A 344 7.14 7.50 -27.35
CA SER A 344 6.60 8.06 -28.61
C SER A 344 5.19 7.55 -28.96
N GLY A 345 4.50 6.91 -28.01
CA GLY A 345 3.13 6.38 -28.19
C GLY A 345 3.06 4.92 -28.66
N GLY A 346 4.20 4.21 -28.70
CA GLY A 346 4.28 2.77 -28.96
C GLY A 346 4.30 2.38 -30.45
N ILE A 347 4.30 1.07 -30.70
CA ILE A 347 4.47 0.50 -32.05
C ILE A 347 3.15 -0.03 -32.60
N ASN A 348 2.76 0.45 -33.78
CA ASN A 348 1.58 -0.05 -34.48
C ASN A 348 1.96 -0.97 -35.66
N PHE A 349 1.66 -2.27 -35.51
CA PHE A 349 1.87 -3.31 -36.52
C PHE A 349 0.65 -3.54 -37.43
N VAL A 350 -0.44 -2.78 -37.28
CA VAL A 350 -1.63 -2.92 -38.12
C VAL A 350 -1.33 -2.30 -39.48
N LYS A 351 -1.50 -3.10 -40.54
CA LYS A 351 -1.32 -2.67 -41.92
C LYS A 351 -2.51 -1.78 -42.33
N PRO A 352 -2.28 -0.56 -42.83
CA PRO A 352 -3.35 0.33 -43.26
C PRO A 352 -3.95 -0.12 -44.59
N GLU A 353 -5.22 0.25 -44.83
CA GLU A 353 -5.98 -0.12 -46.02
C GLU A 353 -5.68 0.79 -47.22
N THR A 354 -5.26 2.04 -47.00
CA THR A 354 -5.05 3.00 -48.10
C THR A 354 -3.61 3.00 -48.64
N PRO A 355 -3.39 3.14 -49.97
CA PRO A 355 -2.05 3.10 -50.59
C PRO A 355 -1.08 4.18 -50.07
N ARG A 356 -1.56 5.41 -49.81
CA ARG A 356 -0.73 6.50 -49.28
C ARG A 356 -0.26 6.22 -47.84
N GLN A 357 -1.14 5.67 -47.01
CA GLN A 357 -0.78 5.26 -45.64
C GLN A 357 0.12 4.03 -45.64
N PHE A 358 -0.02 3.14 -46.64
CA PHE A 358 0.82 1.95 -46.78
C PHE A 358 2.30 2.27 -47.01
N ALA A 359 2.61 3.28 -47.85
CA ALA A 359 3.99 3.73 -48.04
C ALA A 359 4.62 4.28 -46.75
N LYS A 360 3.87 5.10 -46.00
CA LYS A 360 4.30 5.63 -44.68
C LYS A 360 4.48 4.51 -43.65
N TYR A 361 3.56 3.55 -43.62
CA TYR A 361 3.65 2.36 -42.79
C TYR A 361 4.89 1.53 -43.09
N LYS A 362 5.19 1.25 -44.36
CA LYS A 362 6.38 0.48 -44.77
C LYS A 362 7.66 1.18 -44.35
N LYS A 363 7.76 2.50 -44.55
CA LYS A 363 8.91 3.30 -44.10
C LYS A 363 9.09 3.21 -42.58
N ARG A 364 8.01 3.39 -41.81
CA ARG A 364 8.01 3.28 -40.34
C ARG A 364 8.41 1.87 -39.88
N MET A 365 7.84 0.82 -40.44
CA MET A 365 8.18 -0.57 -40.08
C MET A 365 9.63 -0.91 -40.42
N SER A 366 10.15 -0.40 -41.53
CA SER A 366 11.57 -0.54 -41.86
C SER A 366 12.45 0.13 -40.82
N ALA A 367 12.12 1.35 -40.36
CA ALA A 367 12.87 2.04 -39.32
C ALA A 367 12.82 1.25 -38.00
N ILE A 368 11.64 0.79 -37.59
CA ILE A 368 11.46 -0.02 -36.36
C ILE A 368 12.23 -1.34 -36.44
N GLN A 369 12.23 -2.03 -37.58
CA GLN A 369 13.04 -3.24 -37.78
C GLN A 369 14.53 -2.92 -37.69
N THR A 370 14.99 -1.78 -38.22
CA THR A 370 16.38 -1.33 -38.10
C THR A 370 16.76 -1.05 -36.64
N LYS A 371 15.89 -0.37 -35.87
CA LYS A 371 16.08 -0.17 -34.43
C LYS A 371 16.20 -1.50 -33.70
N TYR A 372 15.28 -2.42 -33.97
CA TYR A 372 15.32 -3.77 -33.39
C TYR A 372 16.63 -4.51 -33.69
N ARG A 373 17.12 -4.46 -34.94
CA ARG A 373 18.40 -5.06 -35.34
C ARG A 373 19.59 -4.49 -34.56
N LEU A 374 19.63 -3.17 -34.38
CA LEU A 374 20.69 -2.51 -33.63
C LEU A 374 20.67 -2.92 -32.16
N ILE A 375 19.49 -2.96 -31.54
CA ILE A 375 19.33 -3.41 -30.15
C ILE A 375 19.68 -4.90 -30.02
N TYR A 376 19.24 -5.73 -30.96
CA TYR A 376 19.59 -7.16 -31.02
C TYR A 376 21.10 -7.39 -31.08
N GLN A 377 21.80 -6.56 -31.86
CA GLN A 377 23.26 -6.59 -31.94
C GLN A 377 23.92 -6.24 -30.61
N LYS A 378 23.36 -5.29 -29.85
CA LYS A 378 23.87 -4.92 -28.53
C LYS A 378 23.80 -6.06 -27.51
N PHE A 379 22.82 -6.96 -27.64
CA PHE A 379 22.74 -8.19 -26.83
C PHE A 379 23.59 -9.35 -27.42
N GLY A 380 24.62 -9.04 -28.20
CA GLY A 380 25.54 -10.02 -28.79
C GLY A 380 24.96 -10.83 -29.96
N GLY A 381 23.92 -10.33 -30.62
CA GLY A 381 23.41 -10.91 -31.86
C GLY A 381 24.11 -10.35 -33.12
N GLU A 382 23.96 -11.03 -34.26
CA GLU A 382 24.28 -10.44 -35.56
C GLU A 382 23.06 -9.74 -36.13
N ALA A 383 23.21 -8.51 -36.61
CA ALA A 383 22.09 -7.68 -37.10
C ALA A 383 21.32 -8.34 -38.26
N GLU A 384 22.01 -9.12 -39.09
CA GLU A 384 21.42 -9.85 -40.23
C GLU A 384 20.52 -11.00 -39.78
N ASN A 385 20.86 -11.62 -38.64
CA ASN A 385 20.14 -12.74 -38.06
C ASN A 385 18.99 -12.32 -37.12
N ALA A 386 18.74 -11.02 -36.99
CA ALA A 386 17.64 -10.54 -36.15
C ALA A 386 16.28 -10.93 -36.76
N PRO A 387 15.38 -11.55 -35.98
CA PRO A 387 14.05 -11.94 -36.45
C PRO A 387 13.26 -10.77 -37.04
N ASP A 388 12.41 -11.03 -38.04
CA ASP A 388 11.50 -10.03 -38.58
C ASP A 388 10.30 -9.85 -37.65
N ILE A 389 10.27 -8.75 -36.90
CA ILE A 389 9.21 -8.47 -35.93
C ILE A 389 7.94 -7.94 -36.60
N SER A 390 7.97 -7.65 -37.91
CA SER A 390 6.76 -7.31 -38.67
C SER A 390 5.86 -8.54 -38.90
N ILE A 391 6.39 -9.75 -38.74
CA ILE A 391 5.67 -11.02 -38.88
C ILE A 391 5.00 -11.40 -37.53
N PRO A 392 3.66 -11.50 -37.46
CA PRO A 392 2.93 -11.85 -36.23
C PRO A 392 3.40 -13.16 -35.59
N GLU A 393 3.64 -14.19 -36.39
CA GLU A 393 4.03 -15.54 -35.97
C GLU A 393 5.40 -15.56 -35.27
N ILE A 394 6.24 -14.56 -35.53
CA ILE A 394 7.54 -14.37 -34.89
C ILE A 394 7.38 -13.51 -33.62
N ARG A 395 6.73 -12.34 -33.73
CA ARG A 395 6.66 -11.39 -32.60
C ARG A 395 5.75 -11.84 -31.47
N LEU A 396 4.61 -12.49 -31.76
CA LEU A 396 3.60 -12.82 -30.75
C LEU A 396 4.11 -13.84 -29.72
N PRO A 397 4.83 -14.91 -30.12
CA PRO A 397 5.48 -15.81 -29.16
C PRO A 397 6.51 -15.10 -28.27
N MET A 398 7.28 -14.15 -28.83
CA MET A 398 8.26 -13.36 -28.06
C MET A 398 7.56 -12.48 -27.02
N ILE A 399 6.49 -11.77 -27.42
CA ILE A 399 5.68 -10.95 -26.49
C ILE A 399 5.05 -11.83 -25.40
N ALA A 400 4.52 -13.00 -25.76
CA ALA A 400 3.94 -13.92 -24.80
C ALA A 400 4.97 -14.42 -23.77
N LEU A 401 6.20 -14.72 -24.19
CA LEU A 401 7.28 -15.13 -23.29
C LEU A 401 7.70 -14.00 -22.35
N ILE A 402 7.83 -12.76 -22.86
CA ILE A 402 8.10 -11.56 -22.05
C ILE A 402 7.02 -11.39 -20.98
N LYS A 403 5.73 -11.43 -21.38
CA LYS A 403 4.60 -11.33 -20.45
C LYS A 403 4.61 -12.43 -19.40
N LYS A 404 4.92 -13.67 -19.79
CA LYS A 404 5.02 -14.80 -18.88
C LYS A 404 6.10 -14.58 -17.81
N GLN A 405 7.26 -14.05 -18.21
CA GLN A 405 8.34 -13.74 -17.26
C GLN A 405 7.99 -12.57 -16.35
N LEU A 406 7.33 -11.53 -16.86
CA LEU A 406 6.83 -10.42 -16.02
C LEU A 406 5.78 -10.90 -15.02
N LYS A 407 4.84 -11.73 -15.46
CA LYS A 407 3.79 -12.29 -14.59
C LYS A 407 4.35 -13.17 -13.47
N ALA A 408 5.52 -13.80 -13.67
CA ALA A 408 6.19 -14.52 -12.59
C ALA A 408 6.59 -13.61 -11.42
N HIS A 409 6.65 -12.28 -11.64
CA HIS A 409 6.95 -11.27 -10.65
C HIS A 409 5.72 -10.46 -10.22
N GLU A 410 4.49 -10.96 -10.46
CA GLU A 410 3.22 -10.30 -10.13
C GLU A 410 3.07 -9.98 -8.63
N GLU A 411 3.57 -10.85 -7.76
CA GLU A 411 3.54 -10.61 -6.32
C GLU A 411 4.63 -9.61 -5.88
N VAL A 412 5.69 -9.43 -6.67
CA VAL A 412 6.87 -8.64 -6.31
C VAL A 412 6.78 -7.20 -6.84
N LEU A 413 6.38 -7.00 -8.10
CA LEU A 413 6.33 -5.69 -8.74
C LEU A 413 5.01 -4.97 -8.48
N PHE A 414 5.07 -3.65 -8.28
CA PHE A 414 3.89 -2.80 -8.12
C PHE A 414 3.15 -2.65 -9.46
N HIS A 415 1.89 -3.08 -9.55
CA HIS A 415 1.11 -3.08 -10.80
C HIS A 415 1.90 -3.68 -11.99
N VAL A 416 2.18 -4.98 -11.93
CA VAL A 416 2.97 -5.70 -12.95
C VAL A 416 2.49 -5.46 -14.40
N ASP A 417 1.20 -5.20 -14.58
CA ASP A 417 0.59 -4.89 -15.87
C ASP A 417 1.19 -3.66 -16.55
N ASP A 418 1.65 -2.67 -15.77
CA ASP A 418 2.29 -1.46 -16.31
C ASP A 418 3.62 -1.78 -17.01
N TYR A 419 4.33 -2.81 -16.53
CA TYR A 419 5.58 -3.30 -17.12
C TYR A 419 5.35 -4.19 -18.34
N MET A 420 4.12 -4.66 -18.56
CA MET A 420 3.81 -5.56 -19.68
C MET A 420 3.61 -4.81 -20.99
N ILE A 421 3.93 -5.47 -22.10
CA ILE A 421 3.63 -4.96 -23.44
C ILE A 421 2.11 -5.08 -23.68
N GLN A 422 1.39 -3.98 -23.68
CA GLN A 422 -0.05 -3.93 -23.88
C GLN A 422 -0.43 -3.13 -25.11
N ARG A 423 -1.63 -3.37 -25.65
CA ARG A 423 -2.20 -2.53 -26.70
C ARG A 423 -2.95 -1.38 -26.05
N ASN A 424 -2.60 -0.15 -26.40
CA ASN A 424 -3.37 1.02 -26.00
C ASN A 424 -4.65 1.17 -26.84
N MET A 425 -5.48 2.16 -26.50
CA MET A 425 -6.74 2.46 -27.20
C MET A 425 -6.57 2.75 -28.70
N PHE A 426 -5.37 3.13 -29.15
CA PHE A 426 -5.03 3.39 -30.55
C PHE A 426 -4.49 2.15 -31.29
N GLY A 427 -4.47 0.99 -30.63
CA GLY A 427 -3.96 -0.26 -31.18
C GLY A 427 -2.43 -0.36 -31.24
N ASN A 428 -1.71 0.58 -30.62
CA ASN A 428 -0.24 0.56 -30.53
C ASN A 428 0.18 -0.32 -29.35
N TYR A 429 1.24 -1.09 -29.53
CA TYR A 429 1.89 -1.84 -28.46
C TYR A 429 2.85 -0.93 -27.69
N CYS A 430 2.64 -0.78 -26.39
CA CYS A 430 3.43 0.03 -25.48
C CYS A 430 3.62 -0.67 -24.13
N VAL A 431 4.57 -0.17 -23.34
CA VAL A 431 4.76 -0.46 -21.92
C VAL A 431 4.34 0.80 -21.18
N ASN A 432 3.50 0.67 -20.15
CA ASN A 432 2.84 1.79 -19.47
C ASN A 432 3.65 2.29 -18.25
N ILE A 433 4.97 2.20 -18.29
CA ILE A 433 5.84 2.79 -17.26
C ILE A 433 6.32 4.17 -17.67
N HIS A 434 6.51 5.05 -16.68
CA HIS A 434 6.99 6.41 -16.94
C HIS A 434 8.41 6.37 -17.55
N PRO A 435 8.74 7.18 -18.57
CA PRO A 435 10.04 7.13 -19.25
C PRO A 435 11.25 7.32 -18.34
N SER A 436 11.11 8.05 -17.23
CA SER A 436 12.17 8.23 -16.22
C SER A 436 12.53 6.94 -15.47
N LEU A 437 11.70 5.90 -15.56
CA LEU A 437 11.94 4.58 -14.99
C LEU A 437 12.54 3.60 -16.01
N CYS A 438 12.65 3.99 -17.28
CA CYS A 438 13.31 3.21 -18.31
C CYS A 438 14.79 3.59 -18.36
N CYS A 439 15.66 2.69 -17.92
CA CYS A 439 17.09 2.97 -17.76
C CYS A 439 17.97 1.96 -18.53
N CYS A 440 19.22 2.34 -18.79
CA CYS A 440 20.28 1.47 -19.27
C CYS A 440 21.52 1.55 -18.39
N CYS A 441 22.29 0.47 -18.37
CA CYS A 441 23.55 0.38 -17.63
C CYS A 441 24.76 0.65 -18.53
N GLY A 442 25.74 1.40 -18.01
CA GLY A 442 27.09 1.52 -18.55
C GLY A 442 27.96 0.28 -18.27
N LEU A 443 29.27 0.43 -18.52
CA LEU A 443 30.26 -0.63 -18.26
C LEU A 443 30.31 -1.01 -16.77
N ASP A 444 30.22 -0.01 -15.88
CA ASP A 444 30.01 -0.24 -14.46
C ASP A 444 28.51 -0.47 -14.18
N ASN A 445 28.21 -1.43 -13.30
CA ASN A 445 26.86 -1.75 -12.86
C ASN A 445 26.17 -0.58 -12.14
N LYS A 446 26.97 0.38 -11.64
CA LYS A 446 26.52 1.59 -10.95
C LYS A 446 26.20 2.76 -11.89
N ASP A 447 26.63 2.68 -13.15
CA ASP A 447 26.39 3.72 -14.15
C ASP A 447 25.01 3.53 -14.80
N VAL A 448 23.96 3.73 -14.02
CA VAL A 448 22.57 3.64 -14.49
C VAL A 448 22.13 5.03 -14.96
N THR A 449 21.69 5.12 -16.21
CA THR A 449 21.18 6.36 -16.83
C THR A 449 19.83 6.12 -17.49
N ALA A 450 18.97 7.12 -17.54
CA ALA A 450 17.70 7.00 -18.25
C ALA A 450 17.95 6.78 -19.74
N LEU A 451 17.11 5.96 -20.39
CA LEU A 451 17.21 5.73 -21.85
C LEU A 451 17.10 7.04 -22.63
N SER A 452 16.31 7.98 -22.12
CA SER A 452 16.17 9.32 -22.70
C SER A 452 17.46 10.13 -22.67
N ASP A 453 18.38 9.84 -21.76
CA ASP A 453 19.58 10.66 -21.51
C ASP A 453 20.84 9.98 -22.08
N SER A 454 20.74 8.69 -22.44
CA SER A 454 21.83 7.97 -23.06
C SER A 454 21.97 8.31 -24.53
N ILE A 455 23.12 8.91 -24.90
CA ILE A 455 23.48 9.26 -26.28
C ILE A 455 23.33 8.06 -27.22
N GLU A 456 23.68 6.87 -26.75
CA GLU A 456 23.62 5.65 -27.54
C GLU A 456 22.18 5.23 -27.87
N TRP A 457 21.28 5.27 -26.88
CA TRP A 457 19.88 4.93 -27.06
C TRP A 457 19.09 6.01 -27.78
N GLN A 458 19.43 7.29 -27.58
CA GLN A 458 18.90 8.40 -28.37
C GLN A 458 19.20 8.24 -29.86
N LYS A 459 20.42 7.83 -30.23
CA LYS A 459 20.79 7.56 -31.63
C LYS A 459 19.93 6.47 -32.26
N ILE A 460 19.60 5.42 -31.50
CA ILE A 460 18.69 4.36 -31.96
C ILE A 460 17.27 4.92 -32.09
N SER A 461 16.81 5.69 -31.10
CA SER A 461 15.46 6.28 -31.09
C SER A 461 15.21 7.24 -32.25
N ALA A 462 16.25 7.95 -32.71
CA ALA A 462 16.16 8.97 -33.76
C ALA A 462 16.03 8.42 -35.20
N LEU A 463 16.25 7.12 -35.42
CA LEU A 463 16.06 6.44 -36.71
C LEU A 463 14.58 6.33 -37.10
#